data_AF-A0A2E7E624-F1
#
_entry.id   AF-A0A2E7E624-F1
#
_cell.length_a   1.000
_cell.length_b   1.000
_cell.length_c   1.000
_cell.angle_alpha   90.00
_cell.angle_beta   90.00
_cell.angle_gamma   90.00
#
_symmetry.space_group_name_H-M   'P 1'
#
loop_
_entity.id
_entity.type
_entity.pdbx_description
1 polymer ?
#
loop_
_entity_poly.entity_id
_entity_poly.type
_entity_poly.pdbx_seq_one_letter_code
_entity_poly.pdbx_strand_id
1 'polypeptide(L)' 'MEKHISREHARRIVSEFRSGLSSEVQSEIGEIGFGTLEMMIESALSTQVSTALEETIGDLQQSIERARQRMQESA' A
#
# COMPACT_ATOMS: atom_id res chain seq x y z
N MET A 1 -10.34 -5.12 -6.43
CA MET A 1 -9.15 -5.51 -7.21
C MET A 1 -7.85 -5.17 -6.47
N GLU A 2 -7.77 -4.02 -5.78
CA GLU A 2 -6.59 -3.58 -5.00
C GLU A 2 -6.13 -4.55 -3.90
N LYS A 3 -7.06 -5.19 -3.16
CA LYS A 3 -6.72 -6.16 -2.10
C LYS A 3 -5.88 -7.35 -2.57
N HIS A 4 -5.95 -7.72 -3.84
CA HIS A 4 -5.18 -8.85 -4.36
C HIS A 4 -3.72 -8.46 -4.65
N ILE A 5 -3.49 -7.22 -5.07
CA ILE A 5 -2.16 -6.71 -5.43
C ILE A 5 -1.32 -6.48 -4.17
N SER A 6 -1.89 -5.85 -3.13
CA SER A 6 -1.18 -5.62 -1.86
C SER A 6 -0.78 -6.92 -1.18
N ARG A 7 -1.67 -7.92 -1.21
CA ARG A 7 -1.43 -9.25 -0.61
C ARG A 7 -0.37 -10.05 -1.33
N GLU A 8 -0.36 -10.02 -2.67
CA GLU A 8 0.66 -10.69 -3.47
C GLU A 8 2.05 -10.06 -3.25
N HIS A 9 2.10 -8.73 -3.18
CA HIS A 9 3.35 -8.02 -2.87
C HIS A 9 3.87 -8.34 -1.48
N ALA A 10 2.99 -8.35 -0.47
CA ALA A 10 3.36 -8.70 0.90
C ALA A 10 3.93 -10.12 0.98
N ARG A 11 3.28 -11.09 0.35
CA ARG A 11 3.78 -12.47 0.23
C ARG A 11 5.16 -12.56 -0.40
N ARG A 12 5.39 -11.83 -1.48
CA ARG A 12 6.69 -11.82 -2.15
C ARG A 12 7.80 -11.29 -1.23
N ILE A 13 7.56 -10.17 -0.55
CA ILE A 13 8.52 -9.59 0.40
C ILE A 13 8.82 -10.59 1.53
N VAL A 14 7.80 -11.23 2.10
CA VAL A 14 7.98 -12.22 3.17
C VAL A 14 8.69 -13.47 2.67
N SER A 15 8.42 -13.92 1.43
CA SER A 15 9.11 -15.05 0.82
C SER A 15 10.59 -14.76 0.59
N GLU A 16 10.93 -13.57 0.06
CA GLU A 16 12.32 -13.13 -0.12
C GLU A 16 13.04 -13.02 1.23
N PHE A 17 12.39 -12.43 2.25
CA PHE A 17 12.93 -12.37 3.61
C PHE A 17 13.18 -13.77 4.19
N ARG A 18 12.20 -14.67 4.10
CA ARG A 18 12.31 -16.07 4.56
C ARG A 18 13.46 -16.80 3.88
N SER A 19 13.68 -16.58 2.58
CA SER A 19 14.76 -17.21 1.83
C SER A 19 16.16 -16.83 2.29
N GLY A 20 16.30 -15.66 2.94
CA GLY A 20 17.56 -15.20 3.53
C GLY A 20 17.87 -15.76 4.92
N LEU A 21 16.94 -16.50 5.53
CA LEU A 21 17.08 -17.04 6.89
C LEU A 21 17.54 -18.49 6.87
N SER A 22 18.34 -18.88 7.87
CA SER A 22 18.67 -20.30 8.10
C SER A 22 17.42 -21.10 8.49
N SER A 23 17.46 -22.42 8.27
CA SER A 23 16.34 -23.32 8.59
C SER A 23 15.95 -23.30 10.07
N GLU A 24 16.93 -23.14 10.98
CA GLU A 24 16.67 -23.02 12.42
C GLU A 24 15.89 -21.75 12.74
N VAL A 25 16.29 -20.61 12.18
CA VAL A 25 15.59 -19.34 12.38
C VAL A 25 14.18 -19.37 11.77
N GLN A 26 14.03 -19.96 10.59
CA GLN A 26 12.70 -20.15 9.99
C GLN A 26 11.81 -21.03 10.86
N SER A 27 12.36 -22.07 11.48
CA SER A 27 11.62 -22.96 12.38
C SER A 27 11.20 -22.26 13.67
N GLU A 28 12.04 -21.39 14.23
CA GLU A 28 11.68 -20.62 15.43
C GLU A 28 10.58 -19.58 15.15
N ILE A 29 10.63 -18.92 13.99
CA ILE A 29 9.60 -17.95 13.59
C ILE A 29 8.26 -18.65 13.31
N GLY A 30 8.33 -19.79 12.61
CA GLY A 30 7.16 -20.59 12.25
C GLY A 30 6.21 -19.91 11.26
N GLU A 31 5.28 -20.69 10.72
CA GLU A 31 4.33 -20.21 9.69
C GLU A 31 3.41 -19.10 10.21
N ILE A 32 3.09 -19.11 11.51
CA ILE A 32 2.27 -18.05 12.13
C ILE A 32 3.03 -16.72 12.11
N GLY A 33 4.32 -16.72 12.46
CA GLY A 33 5.14 -15.51 12.47
C GLY A 33 5.25 -14.88 11.07
N PHE A 34 5.49 -15.70 10.05
CA PHE A 34 5.51 -15.25 8.66
C PHE A 34 4.13 -14.76 8.19
N GLY A 35 3.04 -15.45 8.55
CA GLY A 35 1.68 -15.03 8.22
C GLY A 35 1.29 -13.69 8.87
N THR A 36 1.70 -13.45 10.11
CA THR A 36 1.51 -12.15 10.78
C THR A 36 2.30 -11.05 10.08
N LEU A 37 3.55 -11.33 9.67
CA LEU A 37 4.37 -10.39 8.93
C LEU A 37 3.75 -10.04 7.56
N GLU A 38 3.21 -11.03 6.84
CA GLU A 38 2.47 -10.80 5.59
C GLU A 38 1.30 -9.83 5.80
N MET A 39 0.48 -10.06 6.82
CA MET A 39 -0.67 -9.18 7.12
C MET A 39 -0.24 -7.76 7.50
N MET A 40 0.85 -7.61 8.27
CA MET A 40 1.37 -6.29 8.63
C MET A 40 1.84 -5.49 7.41
N ILE A 41 2.56 -6.15 6.49
CA ILE A 41 3.03 -5.53 5.26
C ILE A 41 1.86 -5.20 4.33
N GLU A 42 0.90 -6.11 4.17
CA GLU A 42 -0.31 -5.87 3.38
C GLU A 42 -1.08 -4.64 3.90
N SER A 43 -1.25 -4.54 5.21
CA SER A 43 -1.91 -3.40 5.87
C SER A 43 -1.15 -2.10 5.63
N ALA A 44 0.16 -2.09 5.83
CA ALA A 44 0.99 -0.89 5.62
C ALA A 44 0.95 -0.42 4.16
N LEU A 45 1.04 -1.33 3.19
CA LEU A 45 0.91 -1.02 1.77
C LEU A 45 -0.47 -0.44 1.45
N SER A 46 -1.54 -1.05 1.99
CA SER A 46 -2.89 -0.54 1.77
C SER A 46 -3.07 0.86 2.36
N THR A 47 -2.53 1.14 3.55
CA THR A 47 -2.62 2.46 4.17
C THR A 47 -1.88 3.52 3.36
N GLN A 48 -0.63 3.25 2.93
CA GLN A 48 0.14 4.20 2.12
C GLN A 48 -0.55 4.52 0.78
N VAL A 49 -1.08 3.50 0.10
CA VAL A 49 -1.81 3.69 -1.15
C VAL A 49 -3.06 4.53 -0.93
N SER A 50 -3.83 4.26 0.13
CA SER A 50 -5.01 5.07 0.46
C SER A 50 -4.65 6.54 0.71
N THR A 51 -3.60 6.82 1.47
CA THR A 51 -3.15 8.20 1.73
C THR A 51 -2.76 8.91 0.44
N ALA A 52 -1.99 8.26 -0.44
CA ALA A 52 -1.60 8.85 -1.72
C ALA A 52 -2.80 9.12 -2.64
N LEU A 53 -3.81 8.25 -2.62
CA LEU A 53 -5.06 8.44 -3.35
C LEU A 53 -5.86 9.63 -2.80
N GLU A 54 -5.97 9.76 -1.47
CA GLU A 54 -6.64 10.90 -0.83
C GLU A 54 -5.97 12.23 -1.18
N GLU A 55 -4.64 12.28 -1.15
CA GLU A 55 -3.86 13.46 -1.58
C GLU A 55 -4.12 13.80 -3.05
N THR A 56 -4.05 12.81 -3.93
CA THR A 56 -4.31 12.99 -5.38
C THR A 56 -5.72 13.49 -5.64
N ILE A 57 -6.72 12.97 -4.91
CA ILE A 57 -8.11 13.45 -5.01
C ILE A 57 -8.21 14.91 -4.57
N GLY A 58 -7.55 15.29 -3.47
CA GLY A 58 -7.51 16.67 -2.99
C GLY A 58 -6.91 17.64 -4.03
N ASP A 59 -5.80 17.25 -4.66
CA ASP A 59 -5.14 18.03 -5.71
C ASP A 59 -6.04 18.21 -6.94
N LEU A 60 -6.73 17.14 -7.36
CA LEU A 60 -7.69 17.19 -8.46
C LEU A 60 -8.87 18.11 -8.15
N GLN A 61 -9.41 18.05 -6.93
CA GLN A 61 -10.49 18.93 -6.49
C GLN A 61 -10.07 20.40 -6.53
N GLN A 62 -8.87 20.73 -6.03
CA GLN A 62 -8.35 22.10 -6.12
C GLN A 62 -8.17 22.55 -7.57
N SER A 63 -7.66 21.68 -8.45
CA SER A 63 -7.50 22.01 -9.87
C SER A 63 -8.83 22.29 -10.56
N ILE A 64 -9.88 21.50 -10.25
CA ILE A 64 -11.24 21.73 -10.74
C ILE A 64 -11.78 23.07 -10.26
N GLU A 65 -11.58 23.42 -8.98
CA GLU A 65 -12.07 24.68 -8.44
C GLU A 65 -11.37 25.89 -9.07
N ARG A 66 -10.04 25.83 -9.25
CA ARG A 66 -9.28 26.86 -9.99
C ARG A 66 -9.75 26.98 -11.44
N ALA A 67 -10.10 25.87 -12.09
CA ALA A 67 -10.64 25.91 -13.45
C ALA A 67 -12.02 26.59 -13.49
N ARG A 68 -12.89 26.35 -12.50
CA ARG A 68 -14.19 27.01 -12.38
C ARG A 68 -14.08 28.51 -12.16
N GLN A 69 -13.19 28.95 -11.27
CA GLN A 69 -12.95 30.37 -11.01
C GLN A 69 -12.50 31.12 -12.27
N ARG A 70 -11.53 30.56 -13.01
CA ARG A 70 -11.08 31.14 -14.29
C ARG A 70 -12.21 31.29 -15.31
N MET A 71 -13.13 30.33 -15.37
CA MET A 71 -14.29 30.40 -16.26
C MET A 71 -15.30 31.47 -15.82
N GLN A 72 -15.47 31.70 -14.52
CA GLN A 72 -16.35 32.75 -13.99
C GLN A 72 -15.76 34.16 -14.18
N GLU A 73 -14.43 34.30 -14.11
CA GLU A 73 -13.73 35.57 -14.35
C GLU A 73 -13.62 35.93 -15.85
N SER A 74 -13.79 34.94 -16.73
CA SER A 74 -13.72 35.12 -18.20
C SER A 74 -15.10 35.28 -18.87
N ALA A 75 -16.19 35.27 -18.09
CA ALA A 75 -17.58 35.42 -18.53
C ALA A 75 -18.13 36.80 -18.11
#